data_AF-A0A7S1WER1-F1
#
_entry.id   AF-A0A7S1WER1-F1
#
_cell.length_a   1.000
_cell.length_b   1.000
_cell.length_c   1.000
_cell.angle_alpha   90.00
_cell.angle_beta   90.00
_cell.angle_gamma   90.00
#
_symmetry.space_group_name_H-M   'P 1'
#
loop_
_entity.id
_entity.type
_entity.pdbx_description
1 polymer ?
#
loop_
_entity_poly.entity_id
_entity_poly.type
_entity_poly.pdbx_seq_one_letter_code
_entity_poly.pdbx_strand_id
1 'polypeptide(L)'
;GTDKAGTISRSDLATWGDSDKSGCGWPAGKADGIIHGRGIGQSQALWYLRSLPPVKQAFADVWGTEHLVTSLDGAGVFRPYGHNPDWRIEKTDQGWCHVDQAHKKRGLHCVQGLVTLKDATEHTGGLVVVPGSHRFFGSDVLKRYHASKDGWNFIALRANDPVLTEGGGG
;
A
#
# COMPACT_ATOMS: atom_id res chain seq x y z
N GLY A 1 24.24 -8.21 18.17
CA GLY A 1 23.33 -7.67 19.19
C GLY A 1 21.95 -8.23 18.92
N THR A 2 21.36 -8.93 19.87
CA THR A 2 20.03 -9.54 19.71
C THR A 2 18.98 -8.43 19.80
N ASP A 3 18.37 -8.11 18.66
CA ASP A 3 17.27 -7.17 18.61
C ASP A 3 16.10 -7.70 19.46
N LYS A 4 15.63 -6.91 20.42
CA LYS A 4 14.56 -7.29 21.36
C LYS A 4 13.16 -7.31 20.70
N ALA A 5 13.09 -7.26 19.36
CA ALA A 5 11.87 -7.44 18.58
C ALA A 5 11.53 -8.92 18.29
N GLY A 6 12.37 -9.86 18.73
CA GLY A 6 12.35 -11.27 18.35
C GLY A 6 11.32 -12.16 19.04
N THR A 7 10.02 -11.85 18.94
CA THR A 7 8.97 -12.82 19.33
C THR A 7 8.40 -13.61 18.15
N ILE A 8 8.69 -13.23 16.90
CA ILE A 8 8.24 -13.96 15.72
C ILE A 8 9.37 -14.78 15.13
N SER A 9 9.15 -16.08 15.04
CA SER A 9 10.00 -16.99 14.28
C SER A 9 9.34 -17.32 12.94
N ARG A 10 10.08 -17.16 11.84
CA ARG A 10 9.59 -17.53 10.50
C ARG A 10 9.28 -19.02 10.37
N SER A 11 9.89 -19.87 11.20
CA SER A 11 9.73 -21.32 11.17
C SER A 11 8.68 -21.83 12.15
N ASP A 12 8.05 -20.97 12.94
CA ASP A 12 7.07 -21.36 13.95
C ASP A 12 5.84 -20.44 13.92
N LEU A 13 4.76 -20.94 13.30
CA LEU A 13 3.49 -20.21 13.17
C LEU A 13 2.82 -19.92 14.51
N ALA A 14 3.10 -20.67 15.57
CA ALA A 14 2.54 -20.41 16.90
C ALA A 14 3.00 -19.05 17.45
N THR A 15 4.11 -18.53 16.94
CA THR A 15 4.65 -17.22 17.31
C THR A 15 4.01 -16.05 16.58
N TRP A 16 3.15 -16.28 15.57
CA TRP A 16 2.58 -15.24 14.69
C TRP A 16 1.29 -14.62 15.27
N GLY A 17 1.24 -14.48 16.60
CA GLY A 17 0.14 -13.88 17.33
C GLY A 17 0.01 -12.37 17.08
N ASP A 18 -1.16 -11.82 17.39
CA ASP A 18 -1.43 -10.38 17.29
C ASP A 18 -0.44 -9.58 18.15
N SER A 19 -0.09 -8.36 17.70
CA SER A 19 0.85 -7.55 18.46
C SER A 19 0.24 -7.04 19.76
N ASP A 20 0.99 -7.13 20.86
CA ASP A 20 0.61 -6.57 22.16
C ASP A 20 0.99 -5.09 22.30
N LYS A 21 0.65 -4.50 23.45
CA LYS A 21 0.94 -3.09 23.79
C LYS A 21 2.44 -2.80 23.93
N SER A 22 3.28 -3.81 24.13
CA SER A 22 4.74 -3.67 24.16
C SER A 22 5.36 -3.65 22.76
N GLY A 23 4.55 -3.93 21.74
CA GLY A 23 5.01 -4.03 20.37
C GLY A 23 5.61 -5.40 20.03
N CYS A 24 5.41 -6.43 20.84
CA CYS A 24 5.80 -7.80 20.49
C CYS A 24 4.68 -8.46 19.68
N GLY A 25 5.00 -9.29 18.68
CA GLY A 25 4.01 -10.00 17.84
C GLY A 25 3.91 -9.46 16.40
N TRP A 26 2.84 -9.81 15.69
CA TRP A 26 2.70 -9.60 14.24
C TRP A 26 2.87 -8.12 13.87
N PRO A 27 3.80 -7.78 12.95
CA PRO A 27 4.20 -6.38 12.77
C PRO A 27 3.21 -5.56 11.94
N ALA A 28 2.34 -6.20 11.15
CA ALA A 28 1.39 -5.55 10.27
C ALA A 28 0.01 -5.39 10.90
N GLY A 29 -0.74 -4.38 10.43
CA GLY A 29 -2.12 -4.16 10.83
C GLY A 29 -3.01 -5.35 10.50
N LYS A 30 -3.95 -5.67 11.41
CA LYS A 30 -4.88 -6.79 11.25
C LYS A 30 -5.88 -6.56 10.11
N ALA A 31 -6.17 -5.31 9.78
CA ALA A 31 -7.16 -4.92 8.77
C ALA A 31 -6.58 -4.66 7.37
N ASP A 32 -5.30 -4.31 7.27
CA ASP A 32 -4.68 -3.83 6.02
C ASP A 32 -3.45 -4.66 5.61
N GLY A 33 -2.84 -5.42 6.52
CA GLY A 33 -1.60 -6.13 6.27
C GLY A 33 -0.39 -5.21 6.11
N ILE A 34 -0.51 -3.92 6.44
CA ILE A 34 0.55 -2.93 6.24
C ILE A 34 1.36 -2.74 7.53
N ILE A 35 2.67 -2.68 7.39
CA ILE A 35 3.60 -2.24 8.43
C ILE A 35 3.86 -0.75 8.20
N HIS A 36 3.29 0.11 9.05
CA HIS A 36 3.48 1.56 8.99
C HIS A 36 4.55 2.10 9.95
N GLY A 37 5.04 1.26 10.88
CA GLY A 37 5.91 1.69 11.98
C GLY A 37 7.13 0.80 12.17
N ARG A 38 7.69 0.82 13.39
CA ARG A 38 8.81 -0.05 13.81
C ARG A 38 10.08 0.11 12.97
N GLY A 39 10.27 1.30 12.38
CA GLY A 39 11.42 1.59 11.53
C GLY A 39 11.44 0.84 10.19
N ILE A 40 10.32 0.23 9.75
CA ILE A 40 10.28 -0.55 8.50
C ILE A 40 10.73 0.29 7.29
N GLY A 41 10.29 1.55 7.21
CA GLY A 41 10.69 2.53 6.20
C GLY A 41 12.18 2.89 6.20
N GLN A 42 12.90 2.55 7.27
CA GLN A 42 14.34 2.72 7.43
C GLN A 42 15.10 1.39 7.46
N SER A 43 14.42 0.26 7.23
CA SER A 43 15.04 -1.05 7.24
C SER A 43 16.00 -1.21 6.06
N GLN A 44 17.05 -2.00 6.27
CA GLN A 44 17.99 -2.36 5.19
C GLN A 44 17.26 -3.01 4.01
N ALA A 45 16.20 -3.79 4.26
CA ALA A 45 15.41 -4.43 3.22
C ALA A 45 14.72 -3.40 2.32
N LEU A 46 14.02 -2.40 2.88
CA LEU A 46 13.37 -1.39 2.05
C LEU A 46 14.37 -0.45 1.39
N TRP A 47 15.49 -0.11 2.06
CA TRP A 47 16.59 0.65 1.45
C TRP A 47 17.20 -0.06 0.24
N TYR A 48 17.40 -1.38 0.34
CA TYR A 48 17.89 -2.18 -0.77
C TYR A 48 16.90 -2.16 -1.95
N LEU A 49 15.62 -2.49 -1.70
CA LEU A 49 14.61 -2.60 -2.74
C LEU A 49 14.44 -1.30 -3.54
N ARG A 50 14.33 -0.16 -2.86
CA ARG A 50 14.19 1.15 -3.52
C ARG A 50 15.47 1.60 -4.24
N SER A 51 16.62 1.02 -3.88
CA SER A 51 17.90 1.32 -4.53
C SER A 51 18.12 0.56 -5.83
N LEU A 52 17.32 -0.49 -6.10
CA LEU A 52 17.45 -1.34 -7.27
C LEU A 52 17.30 -0.54 -8.56
N PRO A 53 18.20 -0.72 -9.56
CA PRO A 53 18.14 0.03 -10.81
C PRO A 53 16.78 -0.03 -11.53
N PRO A 54 16.10 -1.21 -11.65
CA PRO A 54 14.79 -1.27 -12.30
C PRO A 54 13.71 -0.44 -11.57
N VAL A 55 13.76 -0.39 -10.23
CA VAL A 55 12.81 0.39 -9.45
C VAL A 55 13.06 1.88 -9.67
N LYS A 56 14.32 2.31 -9.60
CA LYS A 56 14.69 3.71 -9.90
C LYS A 56 14.27 4.12 -11.31
N GLN A 57 14.51 3.26 -12.30
CA GLN A 57 14.17 3.53 -13.68
C GLN A 57 12.65 3.74 -13.86
N ALA A 58 11.82 2.87 -13.27
CA ALA A 58 10.38 2.99 -13.37
C ALA A 58 9.86 4.36 -12.88
N PHE A 59 10.42 4.88 -11.78
CA PHE A 59 10.07 6.22 -11.30
C PHE A 59 10.70 7.33 -12.15
N ALA A 60 11.93 7.14 -12.65
CA ALA A 60 12.59 8.12 -13.50
C ALA A 60 11.81 8.34 -14.81
N ASP A 61 11.27 7.27 -15.39
CA ASP A 61 10.43 7.31 -16.59
C ASP A 61 9.13 8.09 -16.35
N VAL A 62 8.49 7.89 -15.20
CA VAL A 62 7.25 8.60 -14.84
C VAL A 62 7.51 10.09 -14.61
N TRP A 63 8.60 10.44 -13.92
CA TRP A 63 8.90 11.82 -13.55
C TRP A 63 9.73 12.58 -14.60
N GLY A 64 10.28 11.89 -15.60
CA GLY A 64 11.14 12.48 -16.62
C GLY A 64 12.50 12.96 -16.10
N THR A 65 13.00 12.39 -15.00
CA THR A 65 14.28 12.78 -14.39
C THR A 65 14.89 11.66 -13.57
N GLU A 66 16.23 11.54 -13.61
CA GLU A 66 16.99 10.62 -12.75
C GLU A 66 17.31 11.23 -11.37
N HIS A 67 17.10 12.54 -11.21
CA HIS A 67 17.36 13.26 -9.96
C HIS A 67 16.21 13.06 -8.96
N LEU A 68 16.03 11.82 -8.50
CA LEU A 68 14.95 11.41 -7.59
C LEU A 68 15.41 11.37 -6.13
N VAL A 69 14.52 11.76 -5.23
CA VAL A 69 14.67 11.56 -3.78
C VAL A 69 13.86 10.34 -3.37
N THR A 70 14.38 9.63 -2.37
CA THR A 70 13.81 8.38 -1.89
C THR A 70 12.62 8.59 -0.95
N SER A 71 11.54 7.84 -1.15
CA SER A 71 10.38 7.80 -0.23
C SER A 71 10.64 6.93 1.01
N LEU A 72 9.93 7.24 2.09
CA LEU A 72 9.92 6.47 3.35
C LEU A 72 8.68 5.58 3.41
N ASP A 73 8.69 4.53 2.60
CA ASP A 73 7.53 3.67 2.37
C ASP A 73 7.28 2.64 3.48
N GLY A 74 6.11 1.99 3.42
CA GLY A 74 5.74 0.84 4.24
C GLY A 74 6.08 -0.50 3.58
N ALA A 75 5.73 -1.60 4.26
CA ALA A 75 5.79 -2.94 3.71
C ALA A 75 4.47 -3.67 3.95
N GLY A 76 4.04 -4.52 3.02
CA GLY A 76 2.89 -5.40 3.17
C GLY A 76 3.30 -6.81 3.58
N VAL A 77 2.66 -7.38 4.60
CA VAL A 77 2.83 -8.79 4.98
C VAL A 77 1.52 -9.38 5.50
N PHE A 78 1.15 -10.54 4.97
CA PHE A 78 -0.08 -11.25 5.31
C PHE A 78 0.24 -12.59 5.98
N ARG A 79 -0.57 -12.96 6.97
CA ARG A 79 -0.51 -14.29 7.60
C ARG A 79 -1.21 -15.32 6.71
N PRO A 80 -0.84 -16.62 6.79
CA PRO A 80 -1.52 -17.67 6.04
C PRO A 80 -2.91 -17.89 6.65
N TYR A 81 -3.92 -17.19 6.14
CA TYR A 81 -5.30 -17.23 6.64
C TYR A 81 -5.97 -18.61 6.52
N GLY A 82 -5.39 -19.53 5.75
CA GLY A 82 -5.81 -20.94 5.71
C GLY A 82 -5.39 -21.74 6.94
N HIS A 83 -4.41 -21.26 7.71
CA HIS A 83 -3.92 -21.91 8.93
C HIS A 83 -4.74 -21.53 10.17
N ASN A 84 -5.11 -20.25 10.29
CA ASN A 84 -5.97 -19.76 11.36
C ASN A 84 -7.05 -18.84 10.77
N PRO A 85 -8.36 -19.18 10.92
CA PRO A 85 -9.45 -18.34 10.46
C PRO A 85 -9.44 -16.91 11.03
N ASP A 86 -8.93 -16.71 12.25
CA ASP A 86 -8.83 -15.39 12.89
C ASP A 86 -7.81 -14.46 12.21
N TRP A 87 -6.97 -15.03 11.33
CA TRP A 87 -6.02 -14.28 10.51
C TRP A 87 -6.60 -13.89 9.15
N ARG A 88 -7.84 -14.29 8.85
CA ARG A 88 -8.55 -13.74 7.70
C ARG A 88 -8.79 -12.27 7.95
N ILE A 89 -8.19 -11.45 7.09
CA ILE A 89 -8.55 -10.05 7.01
C ILE A 89 -9.96 -10.00 6.45
N GLU A 90 -10.84 -9.23 7.09
CA GLU A 90 -12.13 -8.93 6.49
C GLU A 90 -11.89 -8.38 5.09
N LYS A 91 -12.67 -8.83 4.10
CA LYS A 91 -12.57 -8.24 2.77
C LYS A 91 -12.76 -6.74 2.97
N THR A 92 -11.74 -5.96 2.62
CA THR A 92 -11.78 -4.51 2.72
C THR A 92 -13.08 -4.03 2.09
N ASP A 93 -13.83 -3.17 2.78
CA ASP A 93 -15.13 -2.71 2.29
C ASP A 93 -14.97 -2.20 0.84
N GLN A 94 -15.63 -2.89 -0.09
CA GLN A 94 -15.62 -2.56 -1.52
C GLN A 94 -14.22 -2.48 -2.16
N GLY A 95 -13.27 -3.31 -1.68
CA GLY A 95 -11.91 -3.37 -2.22
C GLY A 95 -11.02 -2.19 -1.84
N TRP A 96 -11.46 -1.31 -0.92
CA TRP A 96 -10.75 -0.10 -0.53
C TRP A 96 -10.27 0.69 -1.75
N CYS A 97 -11.13 0.90 -2.74
CA CYS A 97 -10.75 1.70 -3.91
C CYS A 97 -10.49 3.15 -3.48
N HIS A 98 -9.30 3.68 -3.78
CA HIS A 98 -8.92 5.04 -3.41
C HIS A 98 -7.97 5.67 -4.41
N VAL A 99 -7.75 6.98 -4.26
CA VAL A 99 -6.69 7.73 -4.92
C VAL A 99 -5.75 8.30 -3.86
N ASP A 100 -4.47 7.96 -3.91
CA ASP A 100 -3.44 8.39 -2.94
C ASP A 100 -2.96 9.83 -3.11
N GLN A 101 -3.65 10.63 -3.91
CA GLN A 101 -3.35 12.04 -4.09
C GLN A 101 -4.36 12.90 -3.33
N ALA A 102 -3.83 13.77 -2.46
CA ALA A 102 -4.65 14.68 -1.67
C ALA A 102 -5.47 15.65 -2.55
N HIS A 103 -6.66 15.99 -2.07
CA HIS A 103 -7.60 16.93 -2.72
C HIS A 103 -6.97 18.26 -3.15
N LYS A 104 -5.99 18.75 -2.38
CA LYS A 104 -5.33 20.05 -2.58
C LYS A 104 -4.21 20.02 -3.63
N LYS A 105 -3.85 18.86 -4.16
CA LYS A 105 -2.73 18.66 -5.08
C LYS A 105 -3.28 18.45 -6.50
N ARG A 106 -3.34 19.50 -7.31
CA ARG A 106 -3.85 19.44 -8.69
C ARG A 106 -2.72 19.15 -9.67
N GLY A 107 -2.92 18.19 -10.58
CA GLY A 107 -1.87 17.72 -11.48
C GLY A 107 -1.17 16.48 -10.92
N LEU A 108 -0.02 16.11 -11.49
CA LEU A 108 0.75 14.94 -11.03
C LEU A 108 1.62 15.32 -9.82
N HIS A 109 1.27 14.79 -8.65
CA HIS A 109 2.03 15.01 -7.41
C HIS A 109 2.35 13.73 -6.64
N CYS A 110 1.57 12.67 -6.85
CA CYS A 110 1.73 11.41 -6.15
C CYS A 110 1.68 10.26 -7.17
N VAL A 111 2.72 9.44 -7.17
CA VAL A 111 2.76 8.15 -7.88
C VAL A 111 3.22 7.13 -6.86
N GLN A 112 2.42 6.09 -6.65
CA GLN A 112 2.81 4.95 -5.82
C GLN A 112 3.27 3.78 -6.69
N GLY A 113 4.19 2.99 -6.16
CA GLY A 113 4.64 1.75 -6.75
C GLY A 113 4.53 0.61 -5.75
N LEU A 114 4.28 -0.60 -6.24
CA LEU A 114 4.27 -1.83 -5.44
C LEU A 114 5.30 -2.80 -6.00
N VAL A 115 6.22 -3.25 -5.16
CA VAL A 115 7.18 -4.32 -5.49
C VAL A 115 6.73 -5.59 -4.80
N THR A 116 6.33 -6.59 -5.58
CA THR A 116 5.96 -7.91 -5.05
C THR A 116 7.21 -8.77 -4.82
N LEU A 117 7.36 -9.30 -3.60
CA LEU A 117 8.50 -10.16 -3.23
C LEU A 117 8.20 -11.66 -3.42
N LYS A 118 6.95 -11.97 -3.76
CA LYS A 118 6.45 -13.29 -4.14
C LYS A 118 5.53 -13.12 -5.34
N ASP A 119 5.30 -14.21 -6.06
CA ASP A 119 4.37 -14.24 -7.17
C ASP A 119 2.98 -13.80 -6.70
N ALA A 120 2.41 -12.82 -7.41
CA ALA A 120 1.04 -12.38 -7.21
C ALA A 120 0.15 -13.06 -8.26
N THR A 121 -0.91 -13.70 -7.79
CA THR A 121 -1.95 -14.33 -8.60
C THR A 121 -3.32 -13.78 -8.22
N GLU A 122 -4.34 -14.11 -9.00
CA GLU A 122 -5.74 -13.79 -8.69
C GLU A 122 -6.22 -14.37 -7.35
N HIS A 123 -5.52 -15.35 -6.78
CA HIS A 123 -5.86 -16.00 -5.52
C HIS A 123 -5.04 -15.53 -4.31
N THR A 124 -3.86 -14.93 -4.53
CA THR A 124 -2.98 -14.47 -3.44
C THR A 124 -3.24 -13.01 -3.05
N GLY A 125 -4.10 -12.32 -3.81
CA GLY A 125 -4.24 -10.86 -3.73
C GLY A 125 -3.08 -10.13 -4.43
N GLY A 126 -3.17 -8.81 -4.46
CA GLY A 126 -2.19 -7.96 -5.15
C GLY A 126 -2.73 -6.54 -5.34
N LEU A 127 -2.27 -5.89 -6.40
CA LEU A 127 -2.72 -4.57 -6.80
C LEU A 127 -3.75 -4.68 -7.93
N VAL A 128 -4.87 -3.99 -7.78
CA VAL A 128 -5.85 -3.77 -8.86
C VAL A 128 -5.88 -2.28 -9.17
N VAL A 129 -5.77 -1.94 -10.44
CA VAL A 129 -5.84 -0.56 -10.93
C VAL A 129 -6.91 -0.46 -12.02
N VAL A 130 -7.49 0.73 -12.15
CA VAL A 130 -8.36 1.07 -13.28
C VAL A 130 -7.53 1.89 -14.27
N PRO A 131 -7.14 1.32 -15.44
CA PRO A 131 -6.36 2.05 -16.44
C PRO A 131 -7.00 3.39 -16.80
N GLY A 132 -6.21 4.42 -17.06
CA GLY A 132 -6.74 5.75 -17.46
C GLY A 132 -7.45 6.56 -16.37
N SER A 133 -7.83 5.96 -15.23
CA SER A 133 -8.59 6.61 -14.14
C SER A 133 -7.97 7.93 -13.64
N HIS A 134 -6.63 8.03 -13.64
CA HIS A 134 -5.88 9.23 -13.24
C HIS A 134 -6.26 10.49 -14.03
N ARG A 135 -6.75 10.35 -15.27
CA ARG A 135 -7.19 11.48 -16.11
C ARG A 135 -8.45 12.17 -15.57
N PHE A 136 -9.26 11.46 -14.79
CA PHE A 136 -10.51 11.96 -14.22
C PHE A 136 -10.32 12.59 -12.83
N PHE A 137 -9.09 12.59 -12.29
CA PHE A 137 -8.83 13.11 -10.95
C PHE A 137 -9.31 14.56 -10.79
N GLY A 138 -8.86 15.46 -11.67
CA GLY A 138 -9.21 16.88 -11.59
C GLY A 138 -10.63 17.21 -12.05
N SER A 139 -11.12 16.53 -13.10
CA SER A 139 -12.39 16.83 -13.76
C SER A 139 -13.61 16.25 -13.05
N ASP A 140 -13.46 15.10 -12.38
CA ASP A 140 -14.58 14.33 -11.84
C ASP A 140 -14.39 14.02 -10.36
N VAL A 141 -13.25 13.43 -9.97
CA VAL A 141 -13.00 13.02 -8.58
C VAL A 141 -13.01 14.24 -7.66
N LEU A 142 -12.23 15.29 -7.96
CA LEU A 142 -12.20 16.51 -7.12
C LEU A 142 -13.53 17.30 -7.12
N LYS A 143 -14.44 17.05 -8.06
CA LYS A 143 -15.78 17.66 -8.04
C LYS A 143 -16.75 16.89 -7.15
N ARG A 144 -16.59 15.57 -7.02
CA ARG A 144 -17.49 14.68 -6.26
C ARG A 144 -17.03 14.46 -4.82
N TYR A 145 -15.72 14.50 -4.59
CA TYR A 145 -15.10 14.36 -3.28
C TYR A 145 -14.47 15.68 -2.87
N HIS A 146 -15.01 16.27 -1.80
CA HIS A 146 -14.52 17.53 -1.26
C HIS A 146 -13.52 17.29 -0.14
N ALA A 147 -12.55 18.20 -0.01
CA ALA A 147 -11.55 18.12 1.04
C ALA A 147 -12.21 18.12 2.43
N SER A 148 -12.07 17.02 3.18
CA SER A 148 -12.34 17.01 4.61
C SER A 148 -11.20 17.68 5.36
N LYS A 149 -11.43 18.07 6.62
CA LYS A 149 -10.37 18.63 7.49
C LYS A 149 -9.18 17.67 7.65
N ASP A 150 -9.44 16.38 7.51
CA ASP A 150 -8.48 15.27 7.67
C ASP A 150 -8.00 14.68 6.32
N GLY A 151 -8.46 15.22 5.19
CA GLY A 151 -8.28 14.67 3.83
C GLY A 151 -6.90 14.90 3.21
N TRP A 152 -5.84 14.80 4.01
CA TRP A 152 -4.46 15.11 3.62
C TRP A 152 -3.75 14.01 2.85
N ASN A 153 -4.22 12.75 2.95
CA ASN A 153 -3.44 11.60 2.49
C ASN A 153 -4.02 10.91 1.25
N PHE A 154 -5.33 10.62 1.21
CA PHE A 154 -5.97 9.94 0.08
C PHE A 154 -7.47 10.28 -0.02
N ILE A 155 -8.10 9.85 -1.13
CA ILE A 155 -9.53 9.98 -1.40
C ILE A 155 -10.13 8.58 -1.51
N ALA A 156 -10.92 8.15 -0.53
CA ALA A 156 -11.69 6.92 -0.62
C ALA A 156 -12.84 7.07 -1.63
N LEU A 157 -12.91 6.17 -2.60
CA LEU A 157 -13.95 6.16 -3.62
C LEU A 157 -15.12 5.28 -3.17
N ARG A 158 -16.33 5.68 -3.54
CA ARG A 158 -17.53 4.83 -3.39
C ARG A 158 -17.44 3.65 -4.36
N ALA A 159 -18.01 2.51 -3.99
CA ALA A 159 -17.96 1.30 -4.81
C ALA A 159 -18.55 1.48 -6.22
N ASN A 160 -19.59 2.30 -6.32
CA ASN A 160 -20.29 2.59 -7.57
C ASN A 160 -19.79 3.87 -8.24
N ASP A 161 -18.57 4.31 -7.92
CA ASP A 161 -17.99 5.48 -8.55
C ASP A 161 -17.81 5.25 -10.05
N PRO A 162 -18.28 6.15 -10.93
CA PRO A 162 -18.12 6.00 -12.38
C PRO A 162 -16.66 5.83 -12.81
N VAL A 163 -15.69 6.37 -12.06
CA VAL A 163 -14.25 6.18 -12.36
C VAL A 163 -13.83 4.71 -12.25
N LEU A 164 -14.54 3.90 -11.47
CA LEU A 164 -14.27 2.47 -11.31
C LEU A 164 -14.90 1.60 -12.41
N THR A 165 -15.95 2.10 -13.09
CA THR A 165 -16.73 1.33 -14.08
C THR A 165 -16.59 1.82 -15.51
N GLU A 166 -16.36 3.12 -15.71
CA GLU A 166 -16.32 3.78 -17.03
C GLU A 166 -14.89 4.01 -17.54
N GLY A 167 -13.87 3.72 -16.73
CA GLY A 167 -12.45 3.92 -17.04
C GLY A 167 -11.81 2.94 -18.02
N GLY A 168 -12.59 2.13 -18.75
CA GLY A 168 -12.07 1.11 -19.69
C GLY A 168 -12.33 1.40 -21.18
N GLY A 169 -12.88 2.56 -21.51
CA GLY A 169 -13.23 2.94 -22.90
C GLY A 169 -12.41 4.11 -23.41
N GLY A 170 -11.17 3.85 -23.85
CA GLY A 170 -10.31 4.81 -24.52
C GLY A 170 -9.34 4.11 -25.46
#